data_AF-A0A934HEX0-F1
#
_entry.id   AF-A0A934HEX0-F1
#
_cell.length_a   1.000
_cell.length_b   1.000
_cell.length_c   1.000
_cell.angle_alpha   90.00
_cell.angle_beta   90.00
_cell.angle_gamma   90.00
#
_symmetry.space_group_name_H-M   'P 1'
#
loop_
_entity.id
_entity.type
_entity.pdbx_description
1 polymer ?
#
loop_
_entity_poly.entity_id
_entity_poly.type
_entity_poly.pdbx_seq_one_letter_code
_entity_poly.pdbx_strand_id
1 'polypeptide(L)'
;ISGPAAAQTETGAICVQTFADSNANGLNDSGETTLPGVNVNLSVSGVILATHITAPGETQYCFENLLRGIYTINFTDSPTYRTTTAREGTFALEPQQRLTIDPFGAFPVSLDNLRAETAAQIAAAQPEDEPLESSMRLLLSTVGAMMVMLFMIGAGAVVLGLISGRREAKKAALPPPPFIAPPPPRPGDFQRATYEHGSVKPADDQ
;
A
#
# COMPACT_ATOMS: atom_id res chain seq x y z
N ILE A 1 -4.68 8.48 58.67
CA ILE A 1 -3.99 8.61 57.37
C ILE A 1 -4.88 7.92 56.35
N SER A 2 -5.84 8.63 55.77
CA SER A 2 -6.68 8.09 54.70
C SER A 2 -5.96 8.41 53.39
N GLY A 3 -5.19 7.46 52.89
CA GLY A 3 -4.65 7.55 51.53
C GLY A 3 -5.80 7.52 50.52
N PRO A 4 -5.66 8.14 49.34
CA PRO A 4 -6.65 7.99 48.29
C PRO A 4 -6.72 6.50 47.93
N ALA A 5 -7.89 5.89 48.07
CA ALA A 5 -8.17 4.59 47.49
C ALA A 5 -7.91 4.73 45.99
N ALA A 6 -6.83 4.12 45.49
CA ALA A 6 -6.67 3.93 44.06
C ALA A 6 -7.94 3.22 43.59
N ALA A 7 -8.67 3.84 42.66
CA ALA A 7 -9.81 3.19 42.02
C ALA A 7 -9.28 1.89 41.42
N GLN A 8 -9.61 0.76 42.03
CA GLN A 8 -9.24 -0.56 41.51
C GLN A 8 -9.94 -0.67 40.15
N THR A 9 -9.18 -0.63 39.06
CA THR A 9 -9.74 -0.85 37.72
C THR A 9 -10.28 -2.27 37.69
N GLU A 10 -11.60 -2.40 37.73
CA GLU A 10 -12.27 -3.69 37.73
C GLU A 10 -12.19 -4.30 36.32
N THR A 11 -11.14 -5.08 36.10
CA THR A 11 -10.91 -5.79 34.83
C THR A 11 -11.47 -7.21 34.89
N GLY A 12 -11.95 -7.71 33.75
CA GLY A 12 -12.33 -9.10 33.51
C GLY A 12 -11.37 -9.81 32.55
N ALA A 13 -11.80 -10.98 32.09
CA ALA A 13 -11.10 -11.80 31.12
C ALA A 13 -12.06 -12.51 30.16
N ILE A 14 -11.62 -12.70 28.92
CA ILE A 14 -12.32 -13.54 27.92
C ILE A 14 -11.43 -14.74 27.62
N CYS A 15 -11.96 -15.94 27.82
CA CYS A 15 -11.27 -17.20 27.64
C CYS A 15 -11.81 -17.97 26.44
N VAL A 16 -10.89 -18.53 25.65
CA VAL A 16 -11.16 -19.29 24.43
C VAL A 16 -10.58 -20.69 24.55
N GLN A 17 -11.25 -21.66 23.93
CA GLN A 17 -10.79 -23.04 23.83
C GLN A 17 -10.88 -23.47 22.37
N THR A 18 -10.03 -24.40 21.97
CA THR A 18 -10.03 -24.95 20.61
C THR A 18 -9.93 -26.46 20.66
N PHE A 19 -10.61 -27.14 19.74
CA PHE A 19 -10.60 -28.60 19.65
C PHE A 19 -10.53 -29.08 18.21
N ALA A 20 -9.87 -30.22 18.02
CA ALA A 20 -9.72 -30.90 16.75
C ALA A 20 -10.95 -31.79 16.53
N ASP A 21 -11.96 -31.22 15.88
CA ASP A 21 -13.24 -31.83 15.56
C ASP A 21 -13.05 -32.91 14.49
N SER A 22 -12.78 -34.14 14.93
CA SER A 22 -12.33 -35.22 14.04
C SER A 22 -13.49 -35.87 13.29
N ASN A 23 -14.70 -35.72 13.80
CA ASN A 23 -15.93 -36.25 13.20
C ASN A 23 -16.75 -35.17 12.45
N ALA A 24 -16.30 -33.91 12.53
CA ALA A 24 -16.88 -32.74 11.88
C ALA A 24 -18.33 -32.41 12.30
N ASN A 25 -18.69 -32.69 13.56
CA ASN A 25 -20.04 -32.46 14.07
C ASN A 25 -20.24 -31.11 14.76
N GLY A 26 -19.17 -30.32 14.95
CA GLY A 26 -19.18 -29.01 15.60
C GLY A 26 -19.29 -29.06 17.13
N LEU A 27 -19.15 -30.23 17.75
CA LEU A 27 -19.23 -30.45 19.19
C LEU A 27 -17.88 -30.96 19.70
N ASN A 28 -17.46 -30.47 20.87
CA ASN A 28 -16.26 -30.98 21.53
C ASN A 28 -16.58 -32.31 22.23
N ASP A 29 -16.30 -33.42 21.54
CA ASP A 29 -16.63 -34.77 22.01
C ASP A 29 -15.53 -35.36 22.91
N SER A 30 -15.91 -36.36 23.70
CA SER A 30 -14.95 -37.11 24.53
C SER A 30 -13.90 -37.81 23.66
N GLY A 31 -12.63 -37.53 23.91
CA GLY A 31 -11.49 -38.09 23.17
C GLY A 31 -10.95 -37.18 22.07
N GLU A 32 -11.63 -36.07 21.77
CA GLU A 32 -11.07 -35.04 20.91
C GLU A 32 -9.97 -34.25 21.64
N THR A 33 -8.98 -33.79 20.86
CA THR A 33 -7.78 -33.15 21.39
C THR A 33 -7.81 -31.65 21.12
N THR A 34 -6.96 -30.88 21.82
CA THR A 34 -6.78 -29.44 21.56
C THR A 34 -6.25 -29.20 20.15
N LEU A 35 -6.69 -28.13 19.49
CA LEU A 35 -6.22 -27.77 18.15
C LEU A 35 -5.16 -26.65 18.19
N PRO A 36 -3.86 -26.94 17.97
CA PRO A 36 -2.82 -25.93 17.91
C PRO A 36 -2.80 -25.18 16.56
N GLY A 37 -2.17 -24.01 16.55
CA GLY A 37 -1.94 -23.21 15.35
C GLY A 37 -3.14 -22.38 14.91
N VAL A 38 -4.19 -22.27 15.73
CA VAL A 38 -5.34 -21.40 15.48
C VAL A 38 -4.99 -19.98 15.88
N ASN A 39 -5.13 -19.04 14.95
CA ASN A 39 -4.93 -17.62 15.22
C ASN A 39 -6.23 -16.97 15.72
N VAL A 40 -6.21 -16.50 16.96
CA VAL A 40 -7.33 -15.90 17.69
C VAL A 40 -7.07 -14.40 17.87
N ASN A 41 -7.94 -13.57 17.32
CA ASN A 41 -7.88 -12.12 17.41
C ASN A 41 -8.98 -11.59 18.34
N LEU A 42 -8.59 -10.81 19.33
CA LEU A 42 -9.49 -9.99 20.15
C LEU A 42 -9.51 -8.57 19.59
N SER A 43 -10.70 -8.04 19.32
CA SER A 43 -10.86 -6.68 18.79
C SER A 43 -12.00 -5.92 19.45
N VAL A 44 -11.93 -4.58 19.36
CA VAL A 44 -13.00 -3.66 19.76
C VAL A 44 -13.21 -2.68 18.62
N SER A 45 -14.45 -2.52 18.16
CA SER A 45 -14.80 -1.62 17.07
C SER A 45 -13.94 -1.82 15.80
N GLY A 46 -13.60 -3.07 15.49
CA GLY A 46 -12.77 -3.45 14.33
C GLY A 46 -11.26 -3.28 14.52
N VAL A 47 -10.80 -2.76 15.67
CA VAL A 47 -9.37 -2.64 15.97
C VAL A 47 -8.91 -3.83 16.79
N ILE A 48 -7.91 -4.57 16.29
CA ILE A 48 -7.30 -5.69 17.00
C ILE A 48 -6.52 -5.14 18.21
N LEU A 49 -6.89 -5.62 19.40
CA LEU A 49 -6.23 -5.28 20.66
C LEU A 49 -5.16 -6.31 21.04
N ALA A 50 -5.43 -7.58 20.76
CA ALA A 50 -4.54 -8.68 21.10
C ALA A 50 -4.76 -9.86 20.15
N THR A 51 -3.70 -10.65 19.97
CA THR A 51 -3.70 -11.86 19.14
C THR A 51 -3.05 -13.01 19.91
N HIS A 52 -3.52 -14.22 19.69
CA HIS A 52 -2.94 -15.43 20.24
C HIS A 52 -2.89 -16.55 19.21
N ILE A 53 -1.85 -17.38 19.23
CA ILE A 53 -1.77 -18.59 18.41
C ILE A 53 -1.78 -19.78 19.37
N THR A 54 -2.75 -20.66 19.22
CA THR A 54 -2.91 -21.79 20.15
C THR A 54 -1.71 -22.73 20.14
N ALA A 55 -1.22 -23.09 21.31
CA ALA A 55 -0.07 -23.98 21.46
C ALA A 55 -0.49 -25.45 21.55
N PRO A 56 0.39 -26.41 21.22
CA PRO A 56 0.12 -27.84 21.43
C PRO A 56 -0.22 -28.15 22.90
N GLY A 57 -1.37 -28.78 23.13
CA GLY A 57 -1.85 -29.13 24.47
C GLY A 57 -2.45 -27.97 25.26
N GLU A 58 -2.60 -26.78 24.67
CA GLU A 58 -3.26 -25.65 25.30
C GLU A 58 -4.77 -25.86 25.34
N THR A 59 -5.30 -26.16 26.52
CA THR A 59 -6.72 -26.41 26.72
C THR A 59 -7.56 -25.13 26.73
N GLN A 60 -6.97 -24.03 27.18
CA GLN A 60 -7.63 -22.73 27.25
C GLN A 60 -6.61 -21.59 27.25
N TYR A 61 -6.93 -20.51 26.54
CA TYR A 61 -6.21 -19.24 26.61
C TYR A 61 -7.16 -18.14 27.08
N CYS A 62 -6.70 -17.20 27.93
CA CYS A 62 -7.50 -16.08 28.40
C CYS A 62 -6.83 -14.73 28.10
N PHE A 63 -7.56 -13.83 27.47
CA PHE A 63 -7.22 -12.42 27.40
C PHE A 63 -7.60 -11.76 28.71
N GLU A 64 -6.60 -11.43 29.53
CA GLU A 64 -6.77 -10.84 30.86
C GLU A 64 -6.79 -9.31 30.83
N ASN A 65 -7.12 -8.69 31.96
CA ASN A 65 -7.05 -7.23 32.18
C ASN A 65 -7.93 -6.41 31.22
N LEU A 66 -9.08 -6.96 30.82
CA LEU A 66 -10.02 -6.30 29.93
C LEU A 66 -10.99 -5.43 30.74
N LEU A 67 -11.16 -4.17 30.35
CA LEU A 67 -12.21 -3.33 30.93
C LEU A 67 -13.60 -3.83 30.50
N ARG A 68 -14.65 -3.35 31.18
CA ARG A 68 -16.01 -3.60 30.69
C ARG A 68 -16.15 -3.08 29.26
N GLY A 69 -16.83 -3.83 28.41
CA GLY A 69 -16.98 -3.44 27.02
C GLY A 69 -17.60 -4.51 26.15
N ILE A 70 -17.65 -4.23 24.84
CA ILE A 70 -18.09 -5.18 23.83
C ILE A 70 -16.86 -5.56 23.01
N TYR A 71 -16.57 -6.85 22.96
CA TYR A 71 -15.40 -7.41 22.32
C TYR A 71 -15.81 -8.38 21.22
N THR A 72 -15.05 -8.40 20.14
CA THR A 72 -15.20 -9.38 19.06
C THR A 72 -14.01 -10.32 19.08
N ILE A 73 -14.28 -11.62 19.17
CA ILE A 73 -13.29 -12.68 18.97
C ILE A 73 -13.43 -13.19 17.54
N ASN A 74 -12.34 -13.25 16.80
CA ASN A 74 -12.28 -13.79 15.44
C ASN A 74 -11.18 -14.85 15.35
N PHE A 75 -11.54 -16.02 14.84
CA PHE A 75 -10.64 -17.12 14.50
C PHE A 75 -10.31 -17.03 13.01
N THR A 76 -9.04 -16.81 12.68
CA THR A 76 -8.61 -16.60 11.29
C THR A 76 -8.61 -17.91 10.51
N ASP A 77 -8.94 -17.89 9.23
CA ASP A 77 -8.82 -19.06 8.36
C ASP A 77 -7.36 -19.53 8.23
N SER A 78 -7.17 -20.84 8.12
CA SER A 78 -5.87 -21.47 7.84
C SER A 78 -6.05 -22.62 6.87
N PRO A 79 -5.12 -22.85 5.94
CA PRO A 79 -5.15 -24.03 5.08
C PRO A 79 -4.99 -25.35 5.87
N THR A 80 -4.45 -25.29 7.10
CA THR A 80 -4.15 -26.47 7.94
C THR A 80 -5.37 -27.07 8.63
N TYR A 81 -6.54 -26.41 8.57
CA TYR A 81 -7.79 -26.91 9.13
C TYR A 81 -8.99 -26.39 8.33
N ARG A 82 -10.17 -26.88 8.68
CA ARG A 82 -11.45 -26.39 8.16
C ARG A 82 -12.44 -26.25 9.31
N THR A 83 -13.01 -25.08 9.44
CA THR A 83 -13.86 -24.70 10.58
C THR A 83 -15.18 -25.45 10.56
N THR A 84 -15.59 -25.99 11.70
CA THR A 84 -16.90 -26.66 11.88
C THR A 84 -17.84 -25.87 12.78
N THR A 85 -17.28 -24.87 13.50
CA THR A 85 -18.01 -23.95 14.39
C THR A 85 -17.93 -22.51 13.88
N ALA A 86 -18.64 -21.60 14.57
CA ALA A 86 -18.58 -20.18 14.26
C ALA A 86 -17.16 -19.62 14.46
N ARG A 87 -16.68 -18.89 13.45
CA ARG A 87 -15.34 -18.27 13.44
C ARG A 87 -15.31 -16.89 14.09
N GLU A 88 -16.45 -16.33 14.44
CA GLU A 88 -16.54 -15.00 15.01
C GLU A 88 -17.71 -14.91 16.00
N GLY A 89 -17.50 -14.17 17.08
CA GLY A 89 -18.53 -13.87 18.06
C GLY A 89 -18.30 -12.50 18.70
N THR A 90 -19.39 -11.86 19.11
CA THR A 90 -19.37 -10.58 19.84
C THR A 90 -19.91 -10.78 21.24
N PHE A 91 -19.14 -10.33 22.24
CA PHE A 91 -19.36 -10.62 23.64
C PHE A 91 -19.33 -9.34 24.47
N ALA A 92 -20.33 -9.14 25.32
CA ALA A 92 -20.28 -8.12 26.36
C ALA A 92 -19.50 -8.68 27.56
N LEU A 93 -18.56 -7.91 28.08
CA LEU A 93 -17.77 -8.23 29.26
C LEU A 93 -18.16 -7.29 30.40
N GLU A 94 -18.57 -7.86 31.53
CA GLU A 94 -18.77 -7.16 32.79
C GLU A 94 -17.46 -7.01 33.59
N PRO A 95 -17.36 -6.00 34.50
CA PRO A 95 -16.22 -5.89 35.40
C PRO A 95 -16.01 -7.16 36.24
N GLN A 96 -14.76 -7.58 36.40
CA GLN A 96 -14.35 -8.80 37.14
C GLN A 96 -14.91 -10.13 36.58
N GLN A 97 -15.61 -10.13 35.44
CA GLN A 97 -16.13 -11.35 34.82
C GLN A 97 -14.98 -12.15 34.17
N ARG A 98 -15.01 -13.48 34.33
CA ARG A 98 -14.24 -14.40 33.49
C ARG A 98 -15.20 -15.12 32.56
N LEU A 99 -15.28 -14.63 31.33
CA LEU A 99 -16.18 -15.15 30.31
C LEU A 99 -15.48 -16.22 29.48
N THR A 100 -15.90 -17.48 29.60
CA THR A 100 -15.47 -18.53 28.68
C THR A 100 -16.50 -18.63 27.55
N ILE A 101 -16.06 -18.44 26.31
CA ILE A 101 -16.94 -18.53 25.13
C ILE A 101 -17.04 -19.98 24.63
N ASP A 102 -18.02 -20.24 23.77
CA ASP A 102 -18.16 -21.55 23.12
C ASP A 102 -16.85 -21.94 22.39
N PRO A 103 -16.37 -23.19 22.54
CA PRO A 103 -15.11 -23.62 21.95
C PRO A 103 -15.12 -23.57 20.42
N PHE A 104 -13.98 -23.24 19.83
CA PHE A 104 -13.79 -23.27 18.39
C PHE A 104 -13.34 -24.67 17.93
N GLY A 105 -14.22 -25.32 17.19
CA GLY A 105 -13.99 -26.60 16.52
C GLY A 105 -13.57 -26.43 15.06
N ALA A 106 -12.58 -27.21 14.65
CA ALA A 106 -12.20 -27.39 13.25
C ALA A 106 -11.59 -28.78 13.03
N PHE A 107 -11.81 -29.34 11.84
CA PHE A 107 -11.14 -30.59 11.45
C PHE A 107 -9.77 -30.28 10.84
N PRO A 108 -8.69 -30.96 11.29
CA PRO A 108 -7.35 -30.73 10.76
C PRO A 108 -7.21 -31.30 9.34
N VAL A 109 -6.49 -30.59 8.47
CA VAL A 109 -6.16 -31.05 7.12
C VAL A 109 -4.76 -31.66 7.13
N SER A 110 -4.62 -32.88 6.61
CA SER A 110 -3.33 -33.56 6.53
C SER A 110 -2.39 -32.86 5.54
N LEU A 111 -1.08 -32.92 5.79
CA LEU A 111 -0.07 -32.36 4.89
C LEU A 111 -0.17 -32.93 3.46
N ASP A 112 -0.53 -34.20 3.32
CA ASP A 112 -0.65 -34.83 1.99
C ASP A 112 -1.87 -34.30 1.23
N ASN A 113 -3.00 -34.13 1.91
CA ASN A 113 -4.18 -33.49 1.32
C ASN A 113 -3.88 -32.03 0.98
N LEU A 114 -3.18 -31.31 1.85
CA LEU A 114 -2.81 -29.92 1.60
C LEU A 114 -1.86 -29.79 0.39
N ARG A 115 -0.89 -30.70 0.24
CA ARG A 115 -0.03 -30.76 -0.95
C ARG A 115 -0.82 -31.07 -2.21
N ALA A 116 -1.75 -32.03 -2.15
CA ALA A 116 -2.61 -32.36 -3.28
C ALA A 116 -3.50 -31.17 -3.69
N GLU A 117 -4.12 -30.48 -2.73
CA GLU A 117 -4.91 -29.26 -2.97
C GLU A 117 -4.05 -28.16 -3.60
N THR A 118 -2.84 -27.94 -3.07
CA THR A 118 -1.91 -26.93 -3.60
C THR A 118 -1.46 -27.28 -5.03
N ALA A 119 -1.13 -28.54 -5.29
CA ALA A 119 -0.75 -29.01 -6.63
C ALA A 119 -1.89 -28.85 -7.64
N ALA A 120 -3.12 -29.18 -7.24
CA ALA A 120 -4.31 -28.98 -8.07
C ALA A 120 -4.56 -27.48 -8.37
N GLN A 121 -4.38 -26.60 -7.37
CA GLN A 121 -4.49 -25.15 -7.56
C GLN A 121 -3.42 -24.60 -8.49
N ILE A 122 -2.17 -25.07 -8.39
CA ILE A 122 -1.09 -24.68 -9.31
C ILE A 122 -1.40 -25.14 -10.73
N ALA A 123 -1.87 -26.39 -10.90
CA ALA A 123 -2.26 -26.91 -12.21
C ALA A 123 -3.43 -26.11 -12.83
N ALA A 124 -4.41 -25.71 -12.02
CA ALA A 124 -5.55 -24.91 -12.48
C ALA A 124 -5.20 -23.43 -12.74
N ALA A 125 -4.15 -22.90 -12.11
CA ALA A 125 -3.71 -21.52 -12.28
C ALA A 125 -2.75 -21.32 -13.46
N GLN A 126 -2.24 -22.39 -14.07
CA GLN A 126 -1.56 -22.27 -15.36
C GLN A 126 -2.64 -21.98 -16.42
N PRO A 127 -2.65 -20.81 -17.08
CA PRO A 127 -3.30 -20.76 -18.36
C PRO A 127 -2.56 -21.79 -19.20
N GLU A 128 -3.28 -22.75 -19.76
CA GLU A 128 -2.78 -23.49 -20.90
C GLU A 128 -2.33 -22.40 -21.88
N ASP A 129 -1.02 -22.13 -21.98
CA ASP A 129 -0.43 -21.48 -23.14
C ASP A 129 -0.72 -22.43 -24.30
N GLU A 130 -1.97 -22.49 -24.76
CA GLU A 130 -2.28 -22.80 -26.15
C GLU A 130 -1.38 -21.83 -26.90
N PRO A 131 -0.29 -22.31 -27.53
CA PRO A 131 0.57 -21.42 -28.27
C PRO A 131 -0.30 -20.88 -29.38
N LEU A 132 -0.78 -19.64 -29.22
CA LEU A 132 -1.60 -18.94 -30.19
C LEU A 132 -1.06 -19.33 -31.57
N GLU A 133 -1.86 -20.08 -32.35
CA GLU A 133 -1.36 -20.92 -33.44
C GLU A 133 -0.33 -20.13 -34.26
N SER A 134 0.79 -20.74 -34.69
CA SER A 134 1.93 -19.98 -35.26
C SER A 134 1.50 -19.00 -36.37
N SER A 135 0.40 -19.30 -37.05
CA SER A 135 -0.35 -18.43 -37.98
C SER A 135 -0.88 -17.15 -37.32
N MET A 136 -1.61 -17.22 -36.20
CA MET A 136 -2.17 -16.10 -35.44
C MET A 136 -1.08 -15.19 -34.84
N ARG A 137 0.03 -15.77 -34.34
CA ARG A 137 1.19 -14.99 -33.89
C ARG A 137 1.85 -14.23 -35.03
N LEU A 138 1.97 -14.86 -36.20
CA LEU A 138 2.49 -14.21 -37.40
C LEU A 138 1.55 -13.10 -37.89
N LEU A 139 0.23 -13.33 -37.85
CA LEU A 139 -0.77 -12.33 -38.20
C LEU A 139 -0.74 -11.12 -37.25
N LEU A 140 -0.71 -11.33 -35.93
CA LEU A 140 -0.61 -10.23 -34.97
C LEU A 140 0.72 -9.45 -35.12
N SER A 141 1.83 -10.17 -35.31
CA SER A 141 3.15 -9.55 -35.50
C SER A 141 3.24 -8.74 -36.79
N THR A 142 2.72 -9.27 -37.91
CA THR A 142 2.74 -8.57 -39.21
C THR A 142 1.81 -7.36 -39.23
N VAL A 143 0.59 -7.47 -38.68
CA VAL A 143 -0.33 -6.34 -38.55
C VAL A 143 0.27 -5.27 -37.63
N GLY A 144 0.84 -5.66 -36.49
CA GLY A 144 1.52 -4.74 -35.59
C GLY A 144 2.71 -4.02 -36.24
N ALA A 145 3.56 -4.76 -36.96
CA ALA A 145 4.70 -4.19 -37.69
C ALA A 145 4.27 -3.26 -38.82
N MET A 146 3.18 -3.58 -39.54
CA MET A 146 2.62 -2.72 -40.58
C MET A 146 2.09 -1.40 -40.01
N MET A 147 1.39 -1.45 -38.88
CA MET A 147 0.91 -0.25 -38.20
C MET A 147 2.08 0.65 -37.74
N VAL A 148 3.15 0.05 -37.21
CA VAL A 148 4.36 0.79 -36.83
C VAL A 148 5.06 1.39 -38.05
N MET A 149 5.21 0.65 -39.16
CA MET A 149 5.81 1.18 -40.38
C MET A 149 5.01 2.35 -40.95
N LEU A 150 3.67 2.25 -41.01
CA LEU A 150 2.81 3.34 -41.49
C LEU A 150 2.93 4.58 -40.60
N PHE A 151 2.95 4.39 -39.27
CA PHE A 151 3.16 5.49 -38.33
C PHE A 151 4.55 6.12 -38.52
N MET A 152 5.61 5.34 -38.69
CA MET A 152 6.97 5.83 -38.89
C MET A 152 7.15 6.54 -40.23
N ILE A 153 6.47 6.10 -41.28
CA ILE A 153 6.45 6.80 -42.59
C ILE A 153 5.71 8.14 -42.45
N GLY A 154 4.56 8.15 -41.77
CA GLY A 154 3.80 9.37 -41.50
C GLY A 154 4.58 10.37 -40.63
N ALA A 155 5.14 9.90 -39.50
CA ALA A 155 5.97 10.72 -38.61
C ALA A 155 7.24 11.20 -39.32
N GLY A 156 7.89 10.34 -40.12
CA GLY A 156 9.05 10.70 -40.93
C GLY A 156 8.75 11.83 -41.92
N ALA A 157 7.61 11.76 -42.63
CA ALA A 157 7.18 12.82 -43.53
C ALA A 157 6.89 14.15 -42.81
N VAL A 158 6.26 14.09 -41.62
CA VAL A 158 5.99 15.27 -40.78
C VAL A 158 7.29 15.91 -40.30
N VAL A 159 8.25 15.10 -39.82
CA VAL A 159 9.55 15.59 -39.36
C VAL A 159 10.36 16.18 -40.52
N LEU A 160 10.37 15.54 -41.70
CA LEU A 160 11.05 16.06 -42.89
C LEU A 160 10.42 17.40 -43.38
N GLY A 161 9.08 17.50 -43.32
CA GLY A 161 8.35 18.74 -43.63
C GLY A 161 8.66 19.87 -42.66
N LEU A 162 8.76 19.59 -41.35
CA LEU A 162 9.11 20.59 -40.34
C LEU A 162 10.58 21.06 -40.44
N ILE A 163 11.51 20.19 -40.85
CA ILE A 163 12.93 20.55 -41.00
C ILE A 163 13.17 21.41 -42.25
N SER A 164 12.45 21.13 -43.35
CA SER A 164 12.56 21.92 -44.58
C SER A 164 11.97 23.34 -44.45
N GLY A 165 10.92 23.52 -43.65
CA GLY A 165 10.30 24.84 -43.40
C GLY A 165 11.14 25.83 -42.57
N ARG A 166 12.22 25.40 -41.92
CA ARG A 166 13.09 26.28 -41.10
C ARG A 166 14.21 27.00 -41.86
N ARG A 167 14.43 26.71 -43.14
CA ARG A 167 15.55 27.32 -43.90
C ARG A 167 15.28 28.75 -44.39
N GLU A 168 14.03 29.19 -44.43
CA GLU A 168 13.66 30.53 -44.94
C GLU A 168 13.64 31.64 -43.87
N ALA A 169 13.78 31.32 -42.57
CA ALA A 169 13.47 32.27 -41.48
C ALA A 169 14.67 32.80 -40.67
N LYS A 170 15.89 32.85 -41.24
CA LYS A 170 17.05 33.47 -40.56
C LYS A 170 17.86 34.41 -41.45
N LYS A 171 17.30 35.59 -41.73
CA LYS A 171 18.04 36.84 -41.89
C LYS A 171 17.35 37.91 -41.04
N ALA A 172 18.14 38.75 -40.37
CA ALA A 172 17.78 39.75 -39.35
C ALA A 172 17.55 39.17 -37.94
N ALA A 173 18.11 39.68 -36.84
CA ALA A 173 19.07 40.75 -36.57
C ALA A 173 19.74 40.43 -35.21
N LEU A 174 21.04 40.71 -35.06
CA LEU A 174 21.80 40.43 -33.83
C LEU A 174 21.63 41.60 -32.82
N PRO A 175 21.40 41.35 -31.51
CA PRO A 175 21.30 42.42 -30.51
C PRO A 175 22.67 43.05 -30.18
N PRO A 176 22.71 44.33 -29.76
CA PRO A 176 23.96 45.06 -29.51
C PRO A 176 24.69 44.57 -28.23
N PRO A 177 26.02 44.69 -28.17
CA PRO A 177 26.82 44.19 -27.05
C PRO A 177 26.66 45.06 -25.78
N PRO A 178 26.81 44.47 -24.58
CA PRO A 178 26.68 45.19 -23.31
C PRO A 178 27.86 46.14 -23.04
N PHE A 179 27.55 47.32 -22.49
CA PHE A 179 28.52 48.32 -22.04
C PHE A 179 29.31 47.83 -20.82
N ILE A 180 30.64 47.82 -20.91
CA ILE A 180 31.55 47.59 -19.78
C ILE A 180 32.03 48.95 -19.28
N ALA A 181 31.79 49.26 -18.00
CA ALA A 181 32.27 50.50 -17.39
C ALA A 181 33.81 50.47 -17.26
N PRO A 182 34.54 51.56 -17.58
CA PRO A 182 35.99 51.60 -17.46
C PRO A 182 36.46 51.65 -15.99
N PRO A 183 37.64 51.09 -15.68
CA PRO A 183 38.18 51.07 -14.32
C PRO A 183 38.56 52.49 -13.83
N PRO A 184 38.59 52.73 -12.51
CA PRO A 184 38.86 54.04 -11.94
C PRO A 184 40.28 54.53 -12.29
N PRO A 185 40.47 55.86 -12.47
CA PRO A 185 41.76 56.44 -12.83
C PRO A 185 42.78 56.29 -11.70
N ARG A 186 44.05 56.07 -12.09
CA ARG A 186 45.19 55.96 -11.18
C ARG A 186 45.54 57.34 -10.59
N PRO A 187 46.10 57.42 -9.36
CA PRO A 187 46.47 58.70 -8.75
C PRO A 187 47.58 59.35 -9.58
N GLY A 188 47.28 60.47 -10.23
CA GLY A 188 48.26 61.20 -11.06
C GLY A 188 47.68 62.25 -12.02
N ASP A 189 46.44 62.07 -12.49
CA ASP A 189 45.87 62.98 -13.51
C ASP A 189 44.85 63.96 -12.91
N PHE A 190 45.32 64.85 -12.05
CA PHE A 190 44.65 66.14 -11.83
C PHE A 190 45.35 67.18 -12.69
N GLN A 191 44.69 67.72 -13.72
CA GLN A 191 44.62 69.16 -13.97
C GLN A 191 43.85 69.56 -15.23
N ARG A 192 43.21 70.73 -15.10
CA ARG A 192 42.68 71.67 -16.12
C ARG A 192 41.33 71.33 -16.73
N ALA A 193 40.27 72.06 -16.39
CA ALA A 193 39.95 73.45 -16.78
C ALA A 193 38.68 73.33 -17.65
N THR A 194 37.66 74.18 -17.68
CA THR A 194 37.35 75.49 -17.12
C THR A 194 35.85 75.69 -17.42
N TYR A 195 35.21 76.56 -16.65
CA TYR A 195 33.84 77.03 -16.88
C TYR A 195 33.72 77.85 -18.17
N GLU A 196 32.71 77.58 -19.00
CA GLU A 196 32.03 78.55 -19.89
C GLU A 196 30.58 78.05 -20.11
N HIS A 197 29.52 78.72 -19.65
CA HIS A 197 28.89 79.98 -20.08
C HIS A 197 27.94 79.84 -21.29
N GLY A 198 26.71 80.35 -21.11
CA GLY A 198 25.75 80.69 -22.19
C GLY A 198 24.59 79.70 -22.36
N SER A 199 23.35 79.96 -21.90
CA SER A 199 22.37 80.99 -22.33
C SER A 199 21.23 80.34 -23.14
N VAL A 200 20.01 80.25 -22.57
CA VAL A 200 18.83 81.13 -22.86
C VAL A 200 18.04 80.65 -24.10
N LYS A 201 16.91 79.94 -23.92
CA LYS A 201 15.47 80.40 -23.93
C LYS A 201 14.76 79.97 -25.24
N PRO A 202 13.42 80.09 -25.39
CA PRO A 202 12.31 79.65 -24.53
C PRO A 202 11.20 78.95 -25.37
N ALA A 203 10.27 78.22 -24.76
CA ALA A 203 8.85 78.58 -24.51
C ALA A 203 8.10 79.24 -25.68
N ASP A 204 7.02 78.57 -26.09
CA ASP A 204 5.62 79.05 -26.16
C ASP A 204 4.81 77.88 -26.75
N ASP A 205 3.52 77.70 -26.58
CA ASP A 205 2.44 78.16 -25.69
C ASP A 205 1.23 77.34 -26.20
N GLN A 206 0.27 77.08 -25.32
CA GLN A 206 -1.05 76.42 -25.54
C GLN A 206 -1.13 74.89 -25.45
#